data_AF-A0A0S3TRS3-F1
#
_entry.id   AF-A0A0S3TRS3-F1
#
_cell.length_a   1.000
_cell.length_b   1.000
_cell.length_c   1.000
_cell.angle_alpha   90.00
_cell.angle_beta   90.00
_cell.angle_gamma   90.00
#
_symmetry.space_group_name_H-M   'P 1'
#
loop_
_entity.id
_entity.type
_entity.pdbx_description
1 polymer ?
#
loop_
_entity_poly.entity_id
_entity_poly.type
_entity_poly.pdbx_seq_one_letter_code
_entity_poly.pdbx_strand_id
1 'polypeptide(L)'
;MLGHQKSRDTKDNVARNFGMAAPGGYRKAMRLMEHANQFGMPILTFIDTPGAWAGVQAEHQGQGEAIAYNLLATQLDKIMIQ
;
A
#
# COMPACT_ATOMS: atom_id res chain seq x y z
N MET A 1 5.16 9.64 -5.51
CA MET A 1 3.72 9.46 -5.20
C MET A 1 3.43 7.97 -5.08
N LEU A 2 2.61 7.57 -4.12
CA LEU A 2 2.15 6.20 -3.88
C LEU A 2 0.62 6.21 -3.79
N GLY A 3 -0.05 5.11 -4.11
CA GLY A 3 -1.49 5.04 -3.94
C GLY A 3 -2.10 3.76 -4.44
N HIS A 4 -3.38 3.60 -4.11
CA HIS A 4 -4.19 2.51 -4.61
C HIS A 4 -4.65 2.79 -6.03
N GLN A 5 -4.75 1.74 -6.85
CA GLN A 5 -5.09 1.88 -8.25
C GLN A 5 -6.38 1.13 -8.57
N LYS A 6 -7.51 1.81 -8.36
CA LYS A 6 -8.81 1.34 -8.82
C LYS A 6 -8.97 1.66 -10.32
N SER A 7 -9.66 0.81 -11.09
CA SER A 7 -9.96 1.07 -12.49
C SER A 7 -11.43 1.43 -12.70
N ARG A 8 -11.72 2.02 -13.85
CA ARG A 8 -13.09 2.40 -14.26
C ARG A 8 -13.84 1.23 -14.89
N ASP A 9 -13.13 0.28 -15.46
CA ASP A 9 -13.71 -0.88 -16.15
C ASP A 9 -13.69 -2.14 -15.30
N THR A 10 -14.71 -2.99 -15.46
CA THR A 10 -14.88 -4.22 -14.68
C THR A 10 -13.72 -5.20 -14.84
N LYS A 11 -13.19 -5.35 -16.07
CA LYS A 11 -12.07 -6.27 -16.35
C LYS A 11 -10.79 -5.83 -15.62
N ASP A 12 -10.52 -4.53 -15.63
CA ASP A 12 -9.35 -3.98 -14.97
C ASP A 12 -9.48 -3.99 -13.44
N ASN A 13 -10.69 -3.79 -12.92
CA ASN A 13 -10.95 -3.88 -11.49
C ASN A 13 -10.68 -5.29 -10.96
N VAL A 14 -11.09 -6.32 -11.70
CA VAL A 14 -10.76 -7.71 -11.34
C VAL A 14 -9.24 -7.93 -11.36
N ALA A 15 -8.54 -7.46 -12.40
CA ALA A 15 -7.09 -7.60 -12.51
C ALA A 15 -6.32 -6.86 -11.40
N ARG A 16 -6.90 -5.80 -10.82
CA ARG A 16 -6.30 -4.97 -9.77
C ARG A 16 -6.87 -5.23 -8.38
N ASN A 17 -7.58 -6.34 -8.20
CA ASN A 17 -8.25 -6.70 -6.94
C ASN A 17 -9.11 -5.55 -6.37
N PHE A 18 -9.76 -4.77 -7.23
CA PHE A 18 -10.59 -3.62 -6.85
C PHE A 18 -9.87 -2.56 -6.02
N GLY A 19 -8.54 -2.46 -6.15
CA GLY A 19 -7.72 -1.55 -5.34
C GLY A 19 -7.37 -2.11 -3.95
N MET A 20 -7.65 -3.38 -3.67
CA MET A 20 -7.30 -4.05 -2.42
C MET A 20 -5.88 -4.60 -2.50
N ALA A 21 -4.98 -4.07 -1.66
CA ALA A 21 -3.59 -4.49 -1.65
C ALA A 21 -3.41 -5.85 -0.94
N ALA A 22 -2.61 -6.72 -1.56
CA ALA A 22 -2.07 -7.92 -0.92
C ALA A 22 -0.80 -7.57 -0.09
N PRO A 23 -0.27 -8.48 0.74
CA PRO A 23 0.88 -8.19 1.61
C PRO A 23 2.10 -7.70 0.84
N GLY A 24 2.35 -8.27 -0.35
CA GLY A 24 3.42 -7.82 -1.24
C GLY A 24 3.27 -6.37 -1.72
N GLY A 25 2.04 -5.86 -1.86
CA GLY A 25 1.76 -4.47 -2.19
C GLY A 25 2.19 -3.53 -1.07
N TYR A 26 1.88 -3.89 0.18
CA TYR A 26 2.32 -3.17 1.37
C TYR A 26 3.85 -3.17 1.49
N ARG A 27 4.52 -4.32 1.33
CA ARG A 27 5.99 -4.41 1.36
C ARG A 27 6.64 -3.59 0.23
N LYS A 28 6.03 -3.53 -0.95
CA LYS A 28 6.48 -2.67 -2.05
C LYS A 28 6.36 -1.18 -1.71
N ALA A 29 5.28 -0.77 -1.04
CA ALA A 29 5.10 0.61 -0.59
C ALA A 29 6.18 1.00 0.42
N MET A 30 6.44 0.16 1.42
CA MET A 30 7.51 0.39 2.41
C MET A 30 8.87 0.63 1.75
N ARG A 31 9.27 -0.24 0.82
CA ARG A 31 10.55 -0.09 0.11
C ARG A 31 10.68 1.28 -0.59
N LEU A 32 9.59 1.82 -1.12
CA LEU A 32 9.59 3.13 -1.76
C LEU A 32 9.61 4.27 -0.73
N MET A 33 8.96 4.08 0.42
CA MET A 33 9.01 5.05 1.53
C MET A 33 10.41 5.15 2.13
N GLU A 34 11.04 4.01 2.44
CA GLU A 34 12.42 3.94 2.92
C GLU A 34 13.40 4.59 1.94
N HIS A 35 13.22 4.32 0.64
CA HIS A 35 14.05 4.96 -0.40
C HIS A 35 13.85 6.48 -0.40
N ALA A 36 12.61 6.97 -0.35
CA ALA A 36 12.36 8.40 -0.29
C ALA A 36 12.93 9.06 0.97
N ASN A 37 12.86 8.37 2.13
CA ASN A 37 13.44 8.84 3.38
C ASN A 37 14.97 8.99 3.28
N GLN A 38 15.67 8.01 2.68
CA GLN A 38 17.12 8.08 2.47
C GLN A 38 17.57 9.33 1.69
N PHE A 39 16.73 9.83 0.79
CA PHE A 39 17.01 11.02 -0.03
C PHE A 39 16.29 12.28 0.46
N GLY A 40 15.61 12.22 1.61
CA GLY A 40 14.83 13.36 2.15
C GLY A 40 13.70 13.82 1.23
N MET A 41 13.19 12.95 0.35
CA MET A 41 12.14 13.27 -0.61
C MET A 41 10.76 13.25 0.06
N PRO A 42 9.89 14.23 -0.20
CA PRO A 42 8.52 14.21 0.30
C PRO A 42 7.73 13.07 -0.34
N ILE A 43 6.92 12.40 0.47
CA ILE A 43 6.04 11.32 0.01
C ILE A 43 4.60 11.82 0.06
N LEU A 44 3.91 11.68 -1.07
CA LEU A 44 2.48 11.89 -1.18
C LEU A 44 1.80 10.53 -1.43
N THR A 45 0.86 10.16 -0.56
CA THR A 45 0.10 8.92 -0.64
C THR A 45 -1.39 9.20 -0.91
N PHE A 46 -1.99 8.44 -1.82
CA PHE A 46 -3.42 8.48 -2.12
C PHE A 46 -4.14 7.23 -1.63
N ILE A 47 -5.11 7.41 -0.73
CA ILE A 47 -5.85 6.30 -0.13
C ILE A 47 -7.21 6.16 -0.82
N ASP A 48 -7.29 5.27 -1.82
CA ASP A 48 -8.53 4.89 -2.51
C ASP A 48 -8.67 3.36 -2.54
N THR A 49 -8.98 2.78 -1.39
CA THR A 49 -9.17 1.33 -1.25
C THR A 49 -10.37 1.02 -0.38
N PRO A 50 -11.17 -0.01 -0.70
CA PRO A 50 -12.17 -0.52 0.23
C PRO A 50 -11.55 -1.28 1.40
N GLY A 51 -10.25 -1.61 1.33
CA GLY A 51 -9.50 -2.26 2.40
C GLY A 51 -8.38 -3.16 1.89
N ALA A 52 -7.65 -3.76 2.83
CA ALA A 52 -6.66 -4.78 2.53
C ALA A 52 -7.35 -6.04 1.97
N TRP A 53 -6.70 -6.74 1.03
CA TRP A 53 -7.27 -7.96 0.46
C TRP A 53 -7.40 -9.05 1.54
N ALA A 54 -8.64 -9.48 1.81
CA ALA A 54 -8.99 -10.43 2.87
C ALA A 54 -9.07 -11.88 2.35
N GLY A 55 -7.95 -12.39 1.84
CA GLY A 55 -7.84 -13.77 1.34
C GLY A 55 -7.03 -14.67 2.27
N VAL A 56 -7.31 -15.97 2.28
CA VAL A 56 -6.55 -16.98 3.06
C VAL A 56 -5.04 -16.91 2.75
N GLN A 57 -4.69 -16.72 1.48
CA GLN A 57 -3.31 -16.56 1.07
C GLN A 57 -2.67 -15.25 1.56
N ALA A 58 -3.45 -14.18 1.73
CA ALA A 58 -2.97 -12.92 2.30
C ALA A 58 -2.57 -13.11 3.76
N GLU A 59 -3.41 -13.81 4.53
CA GLU A 59 -3.15 -14.13 5.93
C GLU A 59 -1.88 -14.97 6.09
N HIS A 60 -1.74 -16.05 5.30
CA HIS A 60 -0.53 -16.87 5.31
C HIS A 60 0.75 -16.11 4.94
N GLN A 61 0.63 -15.04 4.13
CA GLN A 61 1.74 -14.19 3.72
C GLN A 61 1.98 -13.00 4.68
N GLY A 62 1.27 -12.95 5.81
CA GLY A 62 1.45 -11.92 6.83
C GLY A 62 0.84 -10.58 6.44
N GLN A 63 -0.46 -10.55 6.09
CA GLN A 63 -1.17 -9.30 5.79
C GLN A 63 -1.14 -8.34 6.99
N GLY A 64 -1.41 -8.83 8.21
CA GLY A 64 -1.36 -8.01 9.42
C GLY A 64 0.05 -7.43 9.70
N GLU A 65 1.09 -8.26 9.55
CA GLU A 65 2.49 -7.82 9.64
C GLU A 65 2.79 -6.70 8.64
N ALA A 66 2.45 -6.92 7.37
CA ALA A 66 2.75 -5.97 6.29
C ALA A 66 2.04 -4.61 6.49
N ILE A 67 0.83 -4.61 7.06
CA ILE A 67 0.11 -3.39 7.43
C ILE A 67 0.77 -2.71 8.63
N ALA A 68 1.06 -3.46 9.69
CA ALA A 68 1.65 -2.92 10.93
C ALA A 68 3.00 -2.24 10.67
N TYR A 69 3.88 -2.87 9.90
CA TYR A 69 5.17 -2.28 9.54
C TYR A 69 5.02 -1.03 8.66
N ASN A 70 4.05 -1.01 7.74
CA ASN A 70 3.77 0.19 6.94
C ASN A 70 3.32 1.34 7.83
N LEU A 71 2.43 1.10 8.79
CA LEU A 71 1.97 2.13 9.72
C LEU A 71 3.14 2.73 10.50
N LEU A 72 4.04 1.88 11.00
CA LEU A 72 5.26 2.32 11.68
C LEU A 72 6.14 3.18 10.77
N ALA A 73 6.40 2.74 9.53
CA ALA A 73 7.20 3.49 8.56
C ALA A 73 6.56 4.84 8.25
N THR A 74 5.24 4.88 8.03
CA THR A 74 4.53 6.14 7.76
C THR A 74 4.55 7.13 8.91
N GLN A 75 4.65 6.65 10.16
CA GLN A 75 4.70 7.52 11.34
C GLN A 75 6.05 8.21 11.51
N LEU A 76 7.13 7.60 11.00
CA LEU A 76 8.49 8.12 11.14
C LEU A 76 8.86 9.12 10.04
N ASP A 77 8.23 9.01 8.88
CA ASP A 77 8.53 9.82 7.70
C ASP A 77 7.60 11.05 7.60
N LYS A 78 8.08 12.15 7.02
CA LYS A 78 7.26 13.33 6.69
C LYS A 78 6.35 13.03 5.48
N ILE A 79 5.33 12.22 5.70
CA ILE A 79 4.38 11.80 4.67
C ILE A 79 3.14 12.69 4.69
N MET A 80 2.75 13.16 3.50
CA MET A 80 1.49 13.84 3.29
C MET A 80 0.47 12.84 2.72
N ILE A 81 -0.63 12.62 3.45
CA ILE A 81 -1.73 11.75 3.04
C ILE A 81 -2.82 12.63 2.42
N GLN A 82 -3.34 12.25 1.25
CA GLN A 82 -4.47 12.90 0.57
C GLN A 82 -5.50 11.84 0.15
#